data_AF-A0A3M1F133-F1
#
_entry.id   AF-A0A3M1F133-F1
#
_cell.length_a   1.000
_cell.length_b   1.000
_cell.length_c   1.000
_cell.angle_alpha   90.00
_cell.angle_beta   90.00
_cell.angle_gamma   90.00
#
_symmetry.space_group_name_H-M   'P 1'
#
loop_
_entity.id
_entity.type
_entity.pdbx_description
1 polymer ?
#
loop_
_entity_poly.entity_id
_entity_poly.type
_entity_poly.pdbx_seq_one_letter_code
_entity_poly.pdbx_strand_id
1 'polypeptide(L)'
;PAIDVLQSVSRVMPRITSEEAREAASRARRLLAAYRDAEDLIRIGAYQAGTSAETDAAIAAHVPLTRFLQQSTSEPADPDATRTLIEILKQL
;
A
#
# COMPACT_ATOMS: atom_id res chain seq x y z
N PRO A 1 10.71 8.11 3.05
CA PRO A 1 11.93 7.82 2.26
C PRO A 1 11.56 7.40 0.82
N ALA A 2 12.46 7.54 -0.17
CA ALA A 2 12.18 7.18 -1.58
C ALA A 2 12.44 5.69 -1.84
N ILE A 3 11.70 4.82 -1.16
CA ILE A 3 11.83 3.35 -1.27
C ILE A 3 10.83 2.84 -2.31
N ASP A 4 11.30 2.13 -3.32
CA ASP A 4 10.42 1.33 -4.18
C ASP A 4 10.01 0.06 -3.43
N VAL A 5 8.86 0.12 -2.77
CA VAL A 5 8.36 -1.00 -1.98
C VAL A 5 8.02 -2.21 -2.83
N LEU A 6 7.56 -2.03 -4.08
CA LEU A 6 7.18 -3.12 -4.97
C LEU A 6 8.41 -3.89 -5.49
N GLN A 7 9.56 -3.23 -5.58
CA GLN A 7 10.85 -3.85 -5.91
C GLN A 7 11.68 -4.27 -4.68
N SER A 8 11.18 -4.00 -3.46
CA SER A 8 11.88 -4.33 -2.21
C SER A 8 11.34 -5.60 -1.56
N VAL A 9 12.25 -6.50 -1.17
CA VAL A 9 11.93 -7.74 -0.46
C VAL A 9 12.84 -7.97 0.74
N SER A 10 12.26 -8.42 1.86
CA SER A 10 13.01 -8.90 3.03
C SER A 10 12.91 -10.41 3.12
N ARG A 11 14.06 -11.10 2.99
CA ARG A 11 14.13 -12.58 3.02
C ARG A 11 13.83 -13.18 4.39
N VAL A 12 13.98 -12.39 5.45
CA VAL A 12 13.76 -12.83 6.84
C VAL A 12 12.35 -12.52 7.34
N MET A 13 11.62 -11.59 6.69
CA MET A 13 10.27 -11.20 7.08
C MET A 13 9.35 -12.41 7.36
N PRO A 14 9.28 -13.44 6.49
CA PRO A 14 8.41 -14.61 6.75
C PRO A 14 8.65 -15.33 8.07
N ARG A 15 9.85 -15.21 8.63
CA ARG A 15 10.28 -15.89 9.86
C ARG A 15 10.12 -15.05 11.12
N ILE A 16 9.93 -13.73 10.99
CA ILE A 16 9.95 -12.79 12.12
C ILE A 16 8.67 -11.97 12.26
N THR A 17 7.69 -12.16 11.38
CA THR A 17 6.40 -11.46 11.42
C THR A 17 5.22 -12.43 11.53
N SER A 18 4.15 -12.01 12.21
CA SER A 18 2.90 -12.76 12.29
C SER A 18 2.25 -12.97 10.91
N GLU A 19 1.34 -13.93 10.80
CA GLU A 19 0.56 -14.14 9.57
C GLU A 19 -0.26 -12.89 9.21
N GLU A 20 -0.96 -12.30 10.18
CA GLU A 20 -1.76 -11.08 9.99
C GLU A 20 -0.93 -9.93 9.40
N ALA A 21 0.29 -9.71 9.90
CA ALA A 21 1.19 -8.69 9.37
C ALA A 21 1.61 -8.98 7.93
N ARG A 22 1.82 -10.26 7.59
CA ARG A 22 2.17 -10.70 6.23
C ARG A 22 1.01 -10.53 5.27
N GLU A 23 -0.19 -10.87 5.68
CA GLU A 23 -1.41 -10.68 4.90
C GLU A 23 -1.70 -9.19 4.64
N ALA A 24 -1.56 -8.35 5.67
CA ALA A 24 -1.70 -6.90 5.55
C ALA A 24 -0.68 -6.31 4.56
N ALA A 25 0.60 -6.67 4.71
CA ALA A 25 1.65 -6.23 3.79
C ALA A 25 1.41 -6.73 2.35
N SER A 26 0.93 -7.96 2.18
CA SER A 26 0.59 -8.53 0.88
C SER A 26 -0.59 -7.78 0.23
N ARG A 27 -1.65 -7.51 0.98
CA ARG A 27 -2.82 -6.74 0.52
C ARG A 27 -2.42 -5.33 0.11
N ALA A 28 -1.63 -4.63 0.92
CA ALA A 28 -1.13 -3.29 0.59
C ALA A 28 -0.31 -3.27 -0.70
N ARG A 29 0.59 -4.26 -0.89
CA ARG A 29 1.38 -4.40 -2.11
C ARG A 29 0.53 -4.68 -3.35
N ARG A 30 -0.52 -5.50 -3.23
CA ARG A 30 -1.47 -5.74 -4.34
C ARG A 30 -2.17 -4.45 -4.77
N LEU A 31 -2.67 -3.67 -3.81
CA LEU A 31 -3.34 -2.40 -4.10
C LEU A 31 -2.39 -1.37 -4.72
N LEU A 32 -1.16 -1.26 -4.22
CA LEU A 32 -0.14 -0.39 -4.83
C LEU A 32 0.24 -0.81 -6.25
N ALA A 33 0.33 -2.12 -6.51
CA ALA A 33 0.60 -2.64 -7.85
C ALA A 33 -0.55 -2.36 -8.80
N ALA A 34 -1.80 -2.65 -8.40
CA ALA A 34 -2.98 -2.37 -9.21
C ALA A 34 -3.13 -0.87 -9.52
N TYR A 35 -2.81 0.01 -8.57
CA TYR A 35 -2.78 1.45 -8.84
C TYR A 35 -1.72 1.80 -9.88
N ARG A 36 -0.50 1.29 -9.73
CA ARG A 36 0.60 1.54 -10.67
C ARG A 36 0.25 1.08 -12.09
N ASP A 37 -0.38 -0.08 -12.22
CA ASP A 37 -0.77 -0.64 -13.52
C ASP A 37 -1.87 0.19 -14.21
N ALA A 38 -2.72 0.88 -13.44
CA ALA A 38 -3.79 1.75 -13.93
C ALA A 38 -3.43 3.24 -13.97
N GLU A 39 -2.25 3.63 -13.49
CA GLU A 39 -1.88 5.02 -13.21
C GLU A 39 -1.99 5.92 -14.45
N ASP A 40 -1.53 5.44 -15.61
CA ASP A 40 -1.58 6.20 -16.86
C ASP A 40 -3.03 6.47 -17.30
N LEU A 41 -3.91 5.46 -17.19
CA LEU A 41 -5.33 5.60 -17.53
C LEU A 41 -6.04 6.57 -16.58
N ILE A 42 -5.70 6.53 -15.29
CA ILE A 42 -6.23 7.46 -14.28
C ILE A 42 -5.76 8.89 -14.58
N ARG A 43 -4.46 9.08 -14.87
CA ARG A 43 -3.86 10.39 -15.13
C ARG A 43 -4.44 11.10 -16.35
N ILE A 44 -4.76 10.37 -17.41
CA ILE A 44 -5.39 10.94 -18.62
C ILE A 44 -6.91 11.04 -18.51
N GLY A 45 -7.51 10.62 -17.38
CA GLY A 45 -8.95 10.63 -17.17
C GLY A 45 -9.72 9.58 -17.98
N ALA A 46 -9.05 8.55 -18.49
CA ALA A 46 -9.67 7.47 -19.28
C ALA A 46 -10.22 6.33 -18.42
N TYR A 47 -9.85 6.27 -17.13
CA TYR A 47 -10.42 5.29 -16.20
C TYR A 47 -11.83 5.70 -15.76
N GLN A 48 -12.78 4.76 -15.86
CA GLN A 48 -14.15 4.93 -15.39
C GLN A 48 -14.38 4.09 -14.12
N ALA A 49 -14.85 4.73 -13.05
CA ALA A 49 -15.17 4.05 -11.80
C ALA A 49 -16.23 2.94 -12.00
N GLY A 50 -16.08 1.83 -11.29
CA GLY A 50 -16.95 0.66 -11.39
C GLY A 50 -16.59 -0.32 -12.52
N THR A 51 -15.62 0.02 -13.38
CA THR A 51 -15.15 -0.90 -14.44
C THR A 51 -14.25 -2.00 -13.92
N SER A 52 -13.57 -1.76 -12.79
CA SER A 52 -12.72 -2.73 -12.11
C SER A 52 -12.78 -2.50 -10.61
N ALA A 53 -13.38 -3.43 -9.87
CA ALA A 53 -13.45 -3.36 -8.41
C ALA A 53 -12.05 -3.32 -7.77
N GLU A 54 -11.06 -3.97 -8.39
CA GLU A 54 -9.68 -3.95 -7.93
C GLU A 54 -9.03 -2.58 -8.13
N THR A 55 -9.23 -1.97 -9.30
CA THR A 55 -8.69 -0.64 -9.59
C THR A 55 -9.37 0.43 -8.74
N ASP A 56 -10.68 0.33 -8.52
CA ASP A 56 -11.41 1.21 -7.61
C ASP A 56 -10.85 1.12 -6.18
N ALA A 57 -10.64 -0.10 -5.67
CA ALA A 57 -10.02 -0.31 -4.36
C ALA A 57 -8.59 0.24 -4.32
N ALA A 58 -7.81 0.07 -5.39
CA ALA A 58 -6.46 0.59 -5.49
C ALA A 58 -6.42 2.13 -5.50
N ILE A 59 -7.36 2.79 -6.19
CA ILE A 59 -7.52 4.24 -6.19
C ILE A 59 -7.86 4.74 -4.78
N ALA A 60 -8.81 4.11 -4.10
CA ALA A 60 -9.17 4.44 -2.72
C ALA A 60 -7.98 4.27 -1.76
N ALA A 61 -7.19 3.21 -1.97
CA ALA A 61 -6.04 2.87 -1.14
C ALA A 61 -4.81 3.76 -1.38
N HIS A 62 -4.69 4.36 -2.56
CA HIS A 62 -3.44 5.00 -3.00
C HIS A 62 -2.99 6.12 -2.06
N VAL A 63 -3.88 7.04 -1.72
CA VAL A 63 -3.56 8.18 -0.83
C VAL A 63 -3.18 7.73 0.58
N PRO A 64 -3.97 6.92 1.31
CA PRO A 64 -3.61 6.52 2.67
C PRO A 64 -2.35 5.63 2.71
N LEU A 65 -2.15 4.73 1.74
CA LEU A 65 -0.92 3.92 1.68
C LEU A 65 0.31 4.76 1.33
N THR A 66 0.19 5.73 0.43
CA THR A 66 1.30 6.63 0.11
C THR A 66 1.70 7.46 1.33
N ARG A 67 0.73 7.97 2.09
CA ARG A 67 1.00 8.65 3.37
C ARG A 67 1.69 7.75 4.38
N PHE A 68 1.23 6.51 4.52
CA PHE A 68 1.85 5.53 5.42
C PHE A 68 3.32 5.26 5.09
N LEU A 69 3.71 5.31 3.81
CA LEU A 69 5.08 5.07 3.36
C LEU A 69 5.97 6.33 3.42
N GLN A 70 5.37 7.52 3.56
CA GLN A 70 6.08 8.78 3.68
C GLN A 70 6.39 9.09 5.14
N GLN A 71 7.61 9.56 5.39
CA GLN A 71 8.10 9.87 6.72
C GLN A 71 9.13 10.99 6.62
N SER A 72 9.08 11.95 7.54
CA SER A 72 10.10 13.01 7.65
C SER A 72 11.43 12.43 8.15
N THR A 73 12.55 13.06 7.77
CA THR A 73 13.89 12.63 8.22
C THR A 73 14.13 12.81 9.72
N SER A 74 13.37 13.71 10.36
CA SER A 74 13.43 13.96 11.81
C SER A 74 12.36 13.23 12.60
N GLU A 75 11.47 12.50 11.93
CA GLU A 75 10.34 11.81 12.55
C GLU A 75 10.75 10.38 12.93
N PRO A 76 10.52 9.95 14.18
CA PRO A 76 10.73 8.55 14.55
C PRO A 76 9.70 7.65 13.84
N ALA A 77 10.06 6.40 13.57
CA ALA A 77 9.11 5.45 13.01
C ALA A 77 7.96 5.20 13.99
N ASP A 78 6.75 5.02 13.45
CA ASP A 78 5.59 4.61 14.24
C ASP A 78 5.88 3.27 14.94
N PRO A 79 5.89 3.21 16.29
CA PRO A 79 6.14 1.97 17.02
C PRO A 79 5.10 0.88 16.72
N ASP A 80 3.90 1.27 16.28
CA ASP A 80 2.77 0.40 15.98
C ASP A 80 2.42 0.37 14.48
N ALA A 81 3.40 0.64 13.60
CA ALA A 81 3.19 0.75 12.14
C ALA A 81 2.41 -0.43 11.52
N THR A 82 2.59 -1.65 12.05
CA THR A 82 1.84 -2.84 11.60
C THR A 82 0.34 -2.69 11.87
N ARG A 83 -0.02 -2.24 13.08
CA ARG A 83 -1.41 -1.98 13.45
C ARG A 83 -2.00 -0.84 12.62
N THR A 84 -1.23 0.23 12.44
CA THR A 84 -1.63 1.37 11.60
C THR A 84 -1.95 0.94 10.17
N LEU A 85 -1.10 0.10 9.57
CA LEU A 85 -1.36 -0.46 8.23
C LEU A 85 -2.64 -1.29 8.19
N ILE A 86 -2.86 -2.15 9.18
CA ILE A 86 -4.06 -2.99 9.26
C ILE A 86 -5.32 -2.12 9.35
N GLU A 87 -5.31 -1.06 10.16
CA GLU A 87 -6.46 -0.15 10.29
C GLU A 87 -6.72 0.63 9.00
N ILE A 88 -5.67 1.10 8.30
CA ILE A 88 -5.82 1.69 6.96
C ILE A 88 -6.54 0.71 6.03
N LEU A 89 -6.12 -0.56 6.02
CA LEU A 89 -6.71 -1.58 5.14
C LEU A 89 -8.14 -1.97 5.54
N LYS A 90 -8.55 -1.83 6.80
CA LYS A 90 -9.93 -2.08 7.24
C LYS A 90 -10.91 -0.99 6.82
N GLN A 91 -10.41 0.23 6.58
CA GLN A 91 -11.21 1.38 6.17
C GLN A 91 -11.43 1.45 4.64
N LEU A 92 -10.76 0.56 3.90
CA LEU A 92 -10.86 0.39 2.44
C LEU A 92 -11.75 -0.80 2.09
#